data_AF-A0A9E3U415-F1
#
_entry.id   AF-A0A9E3U415-F1
#
_cell.length_a   1.000
_cell.length_b   1.000
_cell.length_c   1.000
_cell.angle_alpha   90.00
_cell.angle_beta   90.00
_cell.angle_gamma   90.00
#
_symmetry.space_group_name_H-M   'P 1'
#
loop_
_entity.id
_entity.type
_entity.pdbx_description
1 polymer ?
#
loop_
_entity_poly.entity_id
_entity_poly.type
_entity_poly.pdbx_seq_one_letter_code
_entity_poly.pdbx_strand_id
1 'polypeptide(L)'
;MKQFLLASVALASLAVAGAASAADLPSRRAPSSYDYAAPVPVFTWTGFYLGLNAGYGWGSFRNGAEQLFGKPSGFSGGVTGGFNWQAAQNFVLGIEGDWDLTGINNRAQLPFFGFNGG
;
A
#
# COMPACT_ATOMS: atom_id res chain seq x y z
N MET A 1 -14.30 21.13 -11.56
CA MET A 1 -14.02 20.11 -12.60
C MET A 1 -13.06 19.00 -12.15
N LYS A 2 -12.01 19.28 -11.38
CA LYS A 2 -11.05 18.24 -10.93
C LYS A 2 -11.65 17.18 -9.98
N GLN A 3 -12.69 17.53 -9.22
CA GLN A 3 -13.27 16.66 -8.19
C GLN A 3 -14.15 15.54 -8.77
N PHE A 4 -14.87 15.81 -9.86
CA PHE A 4 -15.60 14.79 -10.62
C PHE A 4 -14.66 13.81 -11.34
N LEU A 5 -13.48 14.29 -11.74
CA LEU A 5 -12.45 13.44 -12.36
C LEU A 5 -11.82 12.48 -11.35
N LEU A 6 -11.56 12.93 -10.12
CA LEU A 6 -11.04 12.09 -9.06
C LEU A 6 -12.08 11.06 -8.57
N ALA A 7 -13.35 11.46 -8.47
CA ALA A 7 -14.44 10.55 -8.09
C ALA A 7 -14.71 9.45 -9.12
N SER A 8 -14.60 9.77 -10.43
CA SER A 8 -14.78 8.78 -11.50
C SER A 8 -13.62 7.78 -11.57
N VAL A 9 -12.39 8.21 -11.31
CA VAL A 9 -11.23 7.30 -11.22
C VAL A 9 -11.38 6.32 -10.03
N ALA A 10 -11.86 6.79 -8.88
CA ALA A 10 -12.10 5.94 -7.71
C ALA A 10 -13.22 4.91 -7.93
N LEU A 11 -14.29 5.28 -8.66
CA LEU A 11 -15.36 4.36 -9.05
C LEU A 11 -14.89 3.34 -10.11
N ALA A 12 -14.05 3.76 -11.06
CA ALA A 12 -13.49 2.88 -12.08
C ALA A 12 -12.54 1.83 -11.49
N SER A 13 -11.74 2.17 -10.48
CA SER A 13 -10.88 1.20 -9.80
C SER A 13 -11.66 0.12 -9.05
N LEU A 14 -12.86 0.43 -8.55
CA LEU A 14 -13.74 -0.54 -7.90
C LEU A 14 -14.33 -1.56 -8.90
N ALA A 15 -14.53 -1.16 -10.15
CA ALA A 15 -15.10 -2.02 -11.20
C ALA A 15 -14.06 -3.01 -11.80
N VAL A 16 -12.77 -2.66 -11.79
CA VAL A 16 -11.69 -3.51 -12.35
C VAL A 16 -11.28 -4.64 -11.39
N ALA A 17 -11.57 -4.52 -10.08
CA ALA A 17 -11.26 -5.55 -9.09
C ALA A 17 -12.06 -6.86 -9.28
N GLY A 18 -13.04 -6.92 -10.19
CA GLY A 18 -13.93 -8.07 -10.41
C GLY A 18 -13.50 -9.07 -11.48
N ALA A 19 -12.43 -8.84 -12.25
CA ALA A 19 -12.07 -9.69 -13.39
C ALA A 19 -10.86 -10.60 -13.10
N ALA A 20 -10.94 -11.45 -12.06
CA ALA A 20 -10.03 -12.58 -11.93
C ALA A 20 -10.49 -13.70 -12.87
N SER A 21 -10.02 -13.72 -14.12
CA SER A 21 -10.26 -14.83 -15.05
C SER A 21 -9.26 -15.95 -14.74
N ALA A 22 -9.72 -17.02 -14.09
CA ALA A 22 -8.94 -18.24 -13.98
C ALA A 22 -8.83 -18.90 -15.37
N ALA A 23 -7.62 -19.28 -15.78
CA ALA A 23 -7.35 -20.00 -17.02
C ALA A 23 -7.47 -21.51 -16.75
N ASP A 24 -8.69 -22.04 -16.82
CA ASP A 24 -8.94 -23.46 -16.62
C ASP A 24 -8.63 -24.25 -17.91
N LEU A 25 -7.47 -24.91 -17.94
CA LEU A 25 -7.17 -25.95 -18.92
C LEU A 25 -7.98 -27.21 -18.59
N PRO A 26 -8.78 -27.77 -19.52
CA PRO A 26 -9.54 -28.98 -19.23
C PRO A 26 -8.62 -30.22 -19.22
N SER A 27 -8.37 -30.77 -18.04
CA SER A 27 -7.79 -32.11 -17.88
C SER A 27 -8.84 -33.16 -18.25
N ARG A 28 -8.59 -33.91 -19.34
CA ARG A 28 -9.41 -35.07 -19.75
C ARG A 28 -8.97 -36.34 -19.03
N ARG A 29 -9.09 -36.39 -17.71
CA ARG A 29 -8.91 -37.64 -16.94
C ARG A 29 -10.26 -38.07 -16.35
N ALA A 30 -10.70 -39.27 -16.73
CA ALA A 30 -11.96 -39.85 -16.25
C ALA A 30 -11.89 -40.15 -14.73
N PRO A 31 -12.99 -40.03 -13.97
CA PRO A 31 -12.95 -40.13 -12.51
C PRO A 31 -12.76 -41.56 -12.02
N SER A 32 -11.86 -41.77 -11.07
CA SER A 32 -11.73 -43.02 -10.30
C SER A 32 -12.77 -43.06 -9.18
N SER A 33 -13.40 -44.21 -8.96
CA SER A 33 -14.54 -44.42 -8.06
C SER A 33 -14.25 -44.32 -6.56
N TYR A 34 -13.18 -43.64 -6.15
CA TYR A 34 -12.81 -43.39 -4.75
C TYR A 34 -12.46 -41.92 -4.48
N ASP A 35 -12.86 -41.00 -5.36
CA ASP A 35 -12.57 -39.59 -5.18
C ASP A 35 -13.61 -38.97 -4.22
N TYR A 36 -13.35 -39.07 -2.91
CA TYR A 36 -13.76 -38.01 -1.99
C TYR A 36 -13.11 -36.73 -2.50
N ALA A 37 -13.83 -36.02 -3.38
CA ALA A 37 -13.42 -34.70 -3.82
C ALA A 37 -13.43 -33.80 -2.59
N ALA A 38 -12.24 -33.52 -2.04
CA ALA A 38 -12.09 -32.51 -1.02
C ALA A 38 -12.80 -31.23 -1.51
N PRO A 39 -13.56 -30.53 -0.65
CA PRO A 39 -14.23 -29.30 -1.06
C PRO A 39 -13.19 -28.40 -1.72
N VAL A 40 -13.47 -27.98 -2.96
CA VAL A 40 -12.58 -27.08 -3.70
C VAL A 40 -12.35 -25.85 -2.82
N PRO A 41 -11.09 -25.48 -2.53
CA PRO A 41 -10.82 -24.32 -1.67
C PRO A 41 -11.44 -23.08 -2.31
N VAL A 42 -12.51 -22.57 -1.70
CA VAL A 42 -13.10 -21.29 -2.10
C VAL A 42 -12.22 -20.19 -1.52
N PHE A 43 -11.76 -19.29 -2.37
CA PHE A 43 -10.95 -18.15 -1.94
C PHE A 43 -11.71 -17.32 -0.89
N THR A 44 -11.03 -16.98 0.21
CA THR A 44 -11.54 -16.10 1.25
C THR A 44 -10.53 -15.03 1.59
N TRP A 45 -11.03 -13.83 1.88
CA TRP A 45 -10.25 -12.72 2.43
C TRP A 45 -9.96 -12.90 3.92
N THR A 46 -10.47 -13.96 4.54
CA THR A 46 -10.29 -14.21 5.96
C THR A 46 -8.83 -14.59 6.25
N GLY A 47 -8.15 -13.78 7.05
CA GLY A 47 -6.75 -14.02 7.40
C GLY A 47 -6.02 -12.78 7.84
N PHE A 48 -4.78 -12.99 8.30
CA PHE A 48 -3.84 -11.91 8.61
C PHE A 48 -3.22 -11.37 7.32
N TYR A 49 -2.93 -10.07 7.32
CA TYR A 49 -2.11 -9.44 6.31
C TYR A 49 -1.08 -8.51 6.94
N LEU A 50 0.00 -8.30 6.20
CA LEU A 50 1.09 -7.39 6.52
C LEU A 50 1.44 -6.62 5.24
N GLY A 51 1.70 -5.34 5.38
CA GLY A 51 2.14 -4.42 4.35
C GLY A 51 3.37 -3.66 4.81
N LEU A 52 4.14 -3.19 3.83
CA LEU A 52 5.26 -2.28 4.02
C LEU A 52 5.13 -1.14 3.01
N ASN A 53 5.51 0.05 3.43
CA ASN A 53 5.58 1.21 2.56
C ASN A 53 6.94 1.90 2.74
N ALA A 54 7.45 2.50 1.66
CA ALA A 54 8.68 3.27 1.68
C ALA A 54 8.60 4.40 0.67
N GLY A 55 9.25 5.51 0.96
CA GLY A 55 9.25 6.72 0.14
C GLY A 55 10.51 7.53 0.33
N TYR A 56 10.77 8.42 -0.63
CA TYR A 56 11.82 9.43 -0.55
C TYR A 56 11.22 10.77 -0.93
N GLY A 57 11.40 11.78 -0.08
CA GLY A 57 10.88 13.13 -0.26
C GLY A 57 12.00 14.14 -0.35
N TRP A 58 11.78 15.19 -1.12
CA TRP A 58 12.66 16.35 -1.23
C TRP A 58 11.84 17.63 -1.31
N GLY A 59 12.41 18.74 -0.81
CA GLY A 59 11.75 20.03 -0.77
C GLY A 59 12.69 21.20 -1.06
N SER A 60 12.09 22.32 -1.42
CA SER A 60 12.77 23.59 -1.73
C SER A 60 12.06 24.74 -1.01
N PHE A 61 12.82 25.67 -0.44
CA PHE A 61 12.24 26.89 0.15
C PHE A 61 12.16 28.00 -0.90
N ARG A 62 11.16 28.87 -0.78
CA ARG A 62 10.99 30.04 -1.66
C ARG A 62 11.72 31.26 -1.08
N ASN A 63 11.93 32.28 -1.91
CA ASN A 63 12.47 33.59 -1.50
C ASN A 63 13.87 33.54 -0.86
N GLY A 64 14.74 32.61 -1.30
CA GLY A 64 16.14 32.55 -0.85
C GLY A 64 16.38 31.90 0.50
N ALA A 65 15.33 31.48 1.22
CA ALA A 65 15.44 30.80 2.52
C ALA A 65 16.20 29.46 2.45
N GLU A 66 16.39 28.88 1.25
CA GLU A 66 17.26 27.70 1.04
C GLU A 66 18.70 27.94 1.45
N GLN A 67 19.20 29.18 1.40
CA GLN A 67 20.59 29.50 1.75
C GLN A 67 20.83 29.39 3.27
N LEU A 68 19.78 29.54 4.08
CA LEU A 68 19.84 29.47 5.54
C LEU A 68 19.50 28.08 6.06
N PHE A 69 18.46 27.47 5.48
CA PHE A 69 17.92 26.22 5.98
C PHE A 69 18.39 25.00 5.19
N GLY A 70 18.99 25.16 4.01
CA GLY A 70 19.31 24.04 3.12
C GLY A 70 18.08 23.49 2.40
N LYS A 71 18.27 22.41 1.63
CA LYS A 71 17.18 21.69 0.95
C LYS A 71 16.83 20.44 1.75
N PRO A 72 15.63 20.35 2.35
CA PRO A 72 15.25 19.18 3.12
C PRO A 72 15.05 18.00 2.20
N SER A 73 15.59 16.85 2.59
CA SER A 73 15.33 15.58 1.93
C SER A 73 15.41 14.44 2.93
N GLY A 74 14.76 13.32 2.60
CA GLY A 74 14.77 12.19 3.50
C GLY A 74 13.93 11.02 3.04
N PHE A 75 14.15 9.89 3.70
CA PHE A 75 13.38 8.68 3.50
C PHE A 75 12.19 8.64 4.47
N SER A 76 11.11 8.03 4.02
CA SER A 76 9.97 7.65 4.84
C SER A 76 9.71 6.17 4.64
N GLY A 77 9.07 5.54 5.61
CA GLY A 77 8.57 4.20 5.43
C GLY A 77 7.87 3.71 6.68
N GLY A 78 7.07 2.67 6.50
CA GLY A 78 6.24 2.15 7.55
C GLY A 78 5.81 0.74 7.27
N VAL A 79 5.12 0.19 8.25
CA VAL A 79 4.53 -1.14 8.21
C VAL A 79 3.08 -1.03 8.59
N THR A 80 2.27 -1.88 7.98
CA THR A 80 0.83 -1.97 8.25
C THR A 80 0.50 -3.42 8.45
N GLY A 81 -0.38 -3.75 9.38
CA GLY A 81 -0.80 -5.12 9.59
C GLY A 81 -2.22 -5.19 10.11
N GLY A 82 -2.90 -6.28 9.81
CA GLY A 82 -4.29 -6.43 10.21
C GLY A 82 -4.81 -7.84 10.05
N PHE A 83 -6.08 -8.00 10.39
CA PHE A 83 -6.83 -9.22 10.20
C PHE A 83 -8.17 -8.89 9.56
N ASN A 84 -8.49 -9.63 8.49
CA ASN A 84 -9.77 -9.57 7.82
C ASN A 84 -10.60 -10.79 8.16
N TRP A 85 -11.90 -10.60 8.34
CA TRP A 85 -12.91 -11.63 8.52
C TRP A 85 -14.02 -11.45 7.49
N GLN A 86 -14.19 -12.45 6.62
CA GLN A 86 -15.25 -12.46 5.63
C GLN A 86 -16.51 -13.08 6.23
N ALA A 87 -17.44 -12.22 6.68
CA ALA A 87 -18.69 -12.65 7.32
C ALA A 87 -19.73 -13.18 6.32
N ALA A 88 -19.66 -12.76 5.05
CA ALA A 88 -20.53 -13.23 3.97
C ALA A 88 -19.80 -13.16 2.63
N GLN A 89 -20.37 -13.77 1.58
CA GLN A 89 -19.80 -13.81 0.22
C GLN A 89 -19.34 -12.42 -0.26
N ASN A 90 -20.07 -11.36 0.13
CA ASN A 90 -19.85 -9.99 -0.35
C ASN A 90 -19.45 -9.02 0.77
N PHE A 91 -19.16 -9.49 1.99
CA PHE A 91 -18.88 -8.62 3.12
C PHE A 91 -17.65 -9.07 3.90
N VAL A 92 -16.68 -8.16 4.02
CA VAL A 92 -15.43 -8.34 4.76
C VAL A 92 -15.33 -7.24 5.80
N LEU A 93 -15.10 -7.63 7.04
CA LEU A 93 -14.77 -6.75 8.15
C LEU A 93 -13.29 -6.92 8.47
N GLY A 94 -12.63 -5.89 8.96
CA GLY A 94 -11.23 -5.99 9.32
C GLY A 94 -10.85 -5.07 10.47
N ILE A 95 -9.74 -5.41 11.12
CA ILE A 95 -9.02 -4.53 12.03
C ILE A 95 -7.61 -4.33 11.47
N GLU A 96 -7.13 -3.09 11.49
CA GLU A 96 -5.83 -2.69 10.97
C GLU A 96 -5.09 -1.85 12.01
N GLY A 97 -3.78 -1.97 12.03
CA GLY A 97 -2.87 -1.06 12.69
C GLY A 97 -1.68 -0.72 11.80
N ASP A 98 -1.27 0.54 11.85
CA ASP A 98 -0.20 1.11 11.05
C ASP A 98 0.86 1.78 11.94
N TRP A 99 2.12 1.72 11.50
CA TRP A 99 3.23 2.47 12.06
C TRP A 99 4.11 3.04 10.94
N ASP A 100 4.22 4.36 10.89
CA ASP A 100 5.05 5.07 9.93
C ASP A 100 6.20 5.84 10.60
N LEU A 101 7.37 5.77 9.98
CA LEU A 101 8.58 6.48 10.35
C LEU A 101 9.02 7.40 9.22
N THR A 102 9.47 8.61 9.56
CA THR A 102 9.98 9.57 8.57
C THR A 102 11.30 10.15 9.05
N GLY A 103 12.30 10.12 8.17
CA GLY A 103 13.66 10.60 8.40
C GLY A 103 13.99 11.75 7.46
N ILE A 104 13.26 12.86 7.58
CA ILE A 104 13.50 14.09 6.81
C ILE A 104 14.53 14.93 7.56
N ASN A 105 15.72 15.07 6.98
CA ASN A 105 16.81 15.81 7.56
C ASN A 105 17.01 17.14 6.83
N ASN A 106 17.36 18.18 7.59
CA ASN A 106 17.70 19.49 7.05
C ASN A 106 18.98 20.01 7.69
N ARG A 107 19.97 20.41 6.89
CA ARG A 107 21.24 20.98 7.38
C ARG A 107 21.10 22.50 7.39
N ALA A 108 20.82 23.08 8.55
CA ALA A 108 20.85 24.53 8.73
C ALA A 108 22.30 25.01 8.68
N GLN A 109 22.66 25.77 7.65
CA GLN A 109 23.97 26.38 7.54
C GLN A 109 23.85 27.80 8.08
N LEU A 110 24.10 27.98 9.38
CA LEU A 110 24.20 29.31 9.96
C LEU A 110 25.48 29.97 9.41
N PRO A 111 25.39 31.11 8.69
CA PRO A 111 26.56 31.73 8.05
C PRO A 111 27.64 32.21 9.04
N PHE A 112 27.37 32.17 10.36
CA PHE A 112 28.27 32.61 11.42
C PHE A 112 28.75 31.50 12.36
N PHE A 113 28.12 30.31 12.34
CA PHE A 113 28.50 29.18 13.20
C PHE A 113 28.45 27.89 12.39
N GLY A 114 29.62 27.43 11.95
CA GLY A 114 29.75 26.16 11.26
C GLY A 114 29.62 24.99 12.24
N PHE A 115 28.49 24.31 12.25
CA PHE A 115 28.36 22.98 12.85
C PHE A 115 28.34 21.93 11.75
N ASN A 116 29.45 21.21 11.61
CA ASN A 116 29.57 20.02 10.79
C ASN A 116 29.17 18.82 11.65
N GLY A 117 27.95 18.31 11.47
CA GLY A 117 27.47 17.07 12.07
C GLY A 117 27.12 16.08 10.94
N GLY A 118 27.83 14.96 10.90
CA GLY A 118 27.67 13.86 9.94
C GLY A 118 26.26 13.31 9.91
#